data_AF-A0A2S9F4G8-F1
#
_entry.id   AF-A0A2S9F4G8-F1
#
_cell.length_a   1.000
_cell.length_b   1.000
_cell.length_c   1.000
_cell.angle_alpha   90.00
_cell.angle_beta   90.00
_cell.angle_gamma   90.00
#
_symmetry.space_group_name_H-M   'P 1'
#
loop_
_entity.id
_entity.type
_entity.pdbx_description
1 polymer ?
#
loop_
_entity_poly.entity_id
_entity_poly.type
_entity_poly.pdbx_seq_one_letter_code
_entity_poly.pdbx_strand_id
1 'polypeptide(L)'
;MTTPSIDYGILVGIDGSPESHAALRWAAEEAALRRCPVTLMHVVAPIVVTWPIDAVVTSFTEWQEQNAQLVIRRAEETLCDAVDGPWT
;
A
#
# COMPACT_ATOMS: atom_id res chain seq x y z
N MET A 1 -18.60 22.69 -11.90
CA MET A 1 -17.66 22.71 -10.75
C MET A 1 -16.77 21.49 -10.89
N THR A 2 -15.46 21.68 -11.06
CA THR A 2 -14.51 20.56 -11.16
C THR A 2 -13.99 20.29 -9.75
N THR A 3 -14.25 19.09 -9.24
CA THR A 3 -13.67 18.63 -7.98
C THR A 3 -12.15 18.66 -8.11
N PRO A 4 -11.38 19.21 -7.15
CA PRO A 4 -9.93 19.13 -7.22
C PRO A 4 -9.52 17.65 -7.29
N SER A 5 -8.81 17.28 -8.35
CA SER A 5 -8.19 15.96 -8.46
C SER A 5 -7.00 15.93 -7.50
N ILE A 6 -7.04 15.02 -6.52
CA ILE A 6 -5.85 14.76 -5.70
C ILE A 6 -4.76 14.23 -6.64
N ASP A 7 -3.60 14.88 -6.63
CA ASP A 7 -2.40 14.38 -7.29
C ASP A 7 -1.71 13.38 -6.36
N TYR A 8 -1.88 12.10 -6.66
CA TYR A 8 -1.28 11.01 -5.90
C TYR A 8 0.17 10.71 -6.31
N GLY A 9 0.72 11.43 -7.30
CA GLY A 9 1.99 11.08 -7.93
C GLY A 9 1.96 9.65 -8.47
N ILE A 10 2.95 8.83 -8.10
CA ILE A 10 2.97 7.42 -8.46
C ILE A 10 2.27 6.60 -7.37
N LEU A 11 1.10 6.04 -7.69
CA LEU A 11 0.38 5.15 -6.80
C LEU A 11 0.80 3.69 -7.02
N VAL A 12 1.18 3.02 -5.94
CA VAL A 12 1.69 1.63 -5.96
C VAL A 12 0.79 0.73 -5.12
N GLY A 13 0.25 -0.30 -5.77
CA GLY A 13 -0.46 -1.38 -5.08
C GLY A 13 0.51 -2.31 -4.38
N ILE A 14 0.35 -2.51 -3.08
CA ILE A 14 1.16 -3.41 -2.27
C ILE A 14 0.29 -4.52 -1.71
N ASP A 15 0.71 -5.77 -1.86
CA ASP A 15 0.08 -6.96 -1.25
C ASP A 15 1.04 -7.76 -0.37
N GLY A 16 2.32 -7.35 -0.28
CA GLY A 16 3.36 -8.01 0.49
C GLY A 16 4.16 -9.06 -0.30
N SER A 17 3.82 -9.29 -1.57
CA SER A 17 4.58 -10.18 -2.47
C SER A 17 5.93 -9.56 -2.88
N PRO A 18 6.95 -10.38 -3.23
CA PRO A 18 8.20 -9.86 -3.82
C PRO A 18 7.99 -9.01 -5.06
N GLU A 19 6.97 -9.32 -5.87
CA GLU A 19 6.60 -8.59 -7.08
C GLU A 19 6.09 -7.18 -6.74
N SER A 20 5.25 -7.04 -5.72
CA SER A 20 4.81 -5.72 -5.25
C SER A 20 5.97 -4.87 -4.71
N HIS A 21 6.95 -5.48 -4.04
CA HIS A 21 8.16 -4.79 -3.60
C HIS A 21 9.09 -4.40 -4.76
N ALA A 22 9.13 -5.20 -5.84
CA ALA A 22 9.85 -4.81 -7.06
C ALA A 22 9.20 -3.61 -7.74
N ALA A 23 7.86 -3.58 -7.83
CA ALA A 23 7.11 -2.43 -8.33
C ALA A 23 7.35 -1.18 -7.48
N LEU A 24 7.43 -1.34 -6.15
CA LEU A 24 7.74 -0.24 -5.24
C LEU A 24 9.13 0.36 -5.46
N ARG A 25 10.16 -0.47 -5.65
CA ARG A 25 11.52 0.01 -5.94
C ARG A 25 11.57 0.81 -7.23
N TRP A 26 10.95 0.30 -8.30
CA TRP A 26 10.82 1.04 -9.56
C TRP A 26 10.09 2.38 -9.36
N ALA A 27 9.00 2.39 -8.60
CA ALA A 27 8.23 3.60 -8.34
C ALA A 27 9.05 4.65 -7.57
N ALA A 28 9.90 4.22 -6.63
CA ALA A 28 10.80 5.12 -5.90
C ALA A 28 11.78 5.82 -6.85
N GLU A 29 12.43 5.06 -7.74
CA GLU A 29 13.36 5.59 -8.74
C GLU A 29 12.65 6.57 -9.69
N GLU A 30 11.50 6.19 -10.23
CA GLU A 30 10.72 7.05 -11.13
C GLU A 30 10.20 8.32 -10.45
N ALA A 31 9.77 8.21 -9.19
CA ALA A 31 9.29 9.35 -8.42
C ALA A 31 10.41 10.35 -8.15
N ALA A 32 11.63 9.87 -7.87
CA ALA A 32 12.82 10.72 -7.73
C ALA A 32 13.13 11.47 -9.04
N LEU A 33 13.11 10.77 -10.18
CA LEU A 33 13.32 11.38 -11.50
C LEU A 33 12.27 12.45 -11.83
N ARG A 34 11.00 12.17 -11.51
CA ARG A 34 9.86 13.05 -11.80
C ARG A 34 9.63 14.13 -10.74
N ARG A 35 10.34 14.06 -9.60
CA ARG A 35 10.15 14.92 -8.42
C ARG A 35 8.68 14.94 -7.97
N CYS A 36 8.06 13.77 -7.89
CA CYS A 36 6.68 13.60 -7.46
C CYS A 36 6.59 12.63 -6.27
N PRO A 37 5.49 12.63 -5.49
CA PRO A 37 5.34 11.70 -4.38
C PRO A 37 5.09 10.26 -4.87
N VAL A 38 5.36 9.30 -3.97
CA VAL A 38 4.87 7.91 -4.07
C VAL A 38 3.74 7.73 -3.07
N THR A 39 2.62 7.17 -3.52
CA THR A 39 1.48 6.81 -2.67
C THR A 39 1.35 5.30 -2.58
N LEU A 40 1.46 4.74 -1.37
CA LEU A 40 1.24 3.31 -1.12
C LEU A 40 -0.25 3.01 -0.95
N MET A 41 -0.72 1.92 -1.57
CA MET A 41 -2.10 1.46 -1.45
C MET A 41 -2.16 -0.05 -1.22
N HIS A 42 -2.83 -0.47 -0.15
CA HIS A 42 -3.20 -1.87 0.08
C HIS A 42 -4.72 -2.00 0.01
N VAL A 43 -5.20 -3.02 -0.71
CA VAL A 43 -6.64 -3.25 -0.91
C VAL A 43 -7.08 -4.46 -0.12
N VAL A 44 -8.02 -4.25 0.81
CA VAL A 44 -8.62 -5.31 1.62
C VAL A 44 -9.97 -5.70 1.01
N ALA A 45 -10.17 -6.99 0.76
CA ALA A 45 -11.43 -7.50 0.26
C ALA A 45 -12.51 -7.46 1.36
N PRO A 46 -13.74 -7.02 1.06
CA PRO A 46 -14.82 -6.97 2.05
C PRO A 46 -15.22 -8.37 2.51
N ILE A 47 -15.54 -8.51 3.79
CA ILE A 47 -16.08 -9.76 4.35
C ILE A 47 -17.57 -9.84 3.98
N VAL A 48 -17.94 -10.85 3.18
CA VAL A 48 -19.33 -11.12 2.80
C VAL A 48 -19.72 -12.49 3.36
N VAL A 49 -20.66 -12.51 4.30
CA VAL A 49 -21.15 -13.74 4.97
C VAL A 49 -22.68 -13.85 4.89
N THR A 50 -23.20 -15.08 4.81
CA THR A 50 -24.64 -15.36 4.66
C THR A 50 -25.45 -15.24 5.96
N TRP A 51 -24.80 -15.41 7.12
CA TRP A 51 -25.39 -15.16 8.44
C TRP A 51 -24.29 -14.59 9.35
N PRO A 52 -24.44 -13.36 9.88
CA PRO A 52 -23.43 -12.77 10.73
C PRO A 52 -23.47 -13.37 12.15
N ILE A 53 -22.32 -13.88 12.61
CA ILE A 53 -22.01 -13.91 14.04
C ILE A 53 -21.14 -12.67 14.27
N ASP A 54 -21.69 -11.63 14.91
CA ASP A 54 -21.01 -10.33 15.07
C ASP A 54 -19.56 -10.49 15.57
N ALA A 55 -19.35 -11.35 16.57
CA ALA A 55 -18.02 -11.63 17.11
C ALA A 55 -17.01 -12.18 16.07
N VAL A 56 -17.48 -12.97 15.10
CA VAL A 56 -16.62 -13.52 14.02
C VAL A 56 -16.32 -12.45 12.98
N VAL A 57 -17.31 -11.64 12.59
CA VAL A 57 -17.10 -10.57 11.60
C VAL A 57 -16.13 -9.52 12.16
N THR A 58 -16.29 -9.15 13.43
CA THR A 58 -15.39 -8.21 14.12
C THR A 58 -13.95 -8.73 14.14
N SER A 59 -13.73 -9.98 14.58
CA SER A 59 -12.38 -10.53 14.69
C SER A 59 -11.65 -10.66 13.35
N PHE A 60 -12.37 -11.04 12.28
CA PHE A 60 -11.80 -11.08 10.93
C PHE A 60 -11.49 -9.67 10.39
N THR A 61 -12.36 -8.69 10.64
CA THR A 61 -12.13 -7.30 10.22
C THR A 61 -10.90 -6.72 10.93
N GLU A 62 -10.78 -6.95 12.24
CA GLU A 62 -9.60 -6.56 13.02
C GLU A 62 -8.34 -7.22 12.49
N TRP A 63 -8.39 -8.52 12.18
CA TRP A 63 -7.26 -9.23 11.60
C TRP A 63 -6.88 -8.68 10.23
N GLN A 64 -7.85 -8.39 9.35
CA GLN A 64 -7.61 -7.80 8.05
C GLN A 64 -6.94 -6.42 8.17
N GLU A 65 -7.41 -5.59 9.09
CA GLU A 65 -6.85 -4.27 9.37
C GLU A 65 -5.40 -4.39 9.88
N GLN A 66 -5.14 -5.27 10.86
CA GLN A 66 -3.79 -5.50 11.38
C GLN A 66 -2.83 -6.00 10.29
N ASN A 67 -3.29 -6.92 9.43
CA ASN A 67 -2.49 -7.41 8.32
C ASN A 67 -2.22 -6.31 7.28
N ALA A 68 -3.22 -5.49 6.95
CA ALA A 68 -3.07 -4.36 6.04
C ALA A 68 -2.02 -3.35 6.55
N GLN A 69 -2.09 -3.00 7.84
CA GLN A 69 -1.12 -2.12 8.48
C GLN A 69 0.30 -2.72 8.46
N LEU A 70 0.43 -4.04 8.66
CA LEU A 70 1.73 -4.72 8.56
C LEU A 70 2.29 -4.68 7.14
N VAL A 71 1.45 -4.91 6.13
CA VAL A 71 1.86 -4.86 4.71
C VAL A 71 2.35 -3.45 4.36
N ILE A 72 1.62 -2.41 4.74
CA ILE A 72 2.02 -1.02 4.49
C ILE A 72 3.33 -0.69 5.20
N ARG A 73 3.47 -1.04 6.49
CA ARG A 73 4.70 -0.78 7.26
C ARG A 73 5.94 -1.39 6.59
N ARG A 74 5.86 -2.65 6.15
CA ARG A 74 6.98 -3.33 5.47
C ARG A 74 7.30 -2.69 4.12
N ALA A 75 6.30 -2.20 3.41
CA ALA A 75 6.52 -1.43 2.19
C ALA A 75 7.20 -0.09 2.48
N GLU A 76 6.84 0.62 3.56
CA GLU A 76 7.54 1.84 3.97
C GLU A 76 9.03 1.59 4.23
N GLU A 77 9.37 0.50 4.93
CA GLU A 77 10.76 0.07 5.16
C GLU A 77 11.50 -0.15 3.82
N THR A 78 10.87 -0.88 2.89
CA THR A 78 11.45 -1.13 1.56
C THR A 78 11.60 0.15 0.73
N LEU A 79 10.67 1.10 0.86
CA LEU A 79 10.73 2.39 0.17
C LEU A 79 11.89 3.24 0.70
N CYS A 80 12.08 3.29 2.02
CA CYS A 80 13.23 3.97 2.63
C CYS A 80 14.55 3.37 2.12
N ASP A 81 14.67 2.03 2.13
CA ASP A 81 15.87 1.34 1.64
C ASP A 81 16.13 1.61 0.15
N ALA A 82 15.08 1.74 -0.66
CA ALA A 82 15.19 2.05 -2.09
C ALA A 82 15.66 3.49 -2.35
N VAL A 83 15.26 4.44 -1.51
CA VAL A 83 15.66 5.84 -1.60
C VAL A 83 17.08 6.06 -1.08
N ASP A 84 17.51 5.31 -0.06
CA ASP A 84 18.86 5.43 0.54
C ASP A 84 19.91 4.52 -0.11
N GLY A 85 19.53 3.75 -1.15
CA GLY A 85 20.43 2.84 -1.86
C GLY A 85 21.49 3.54 -2.72
N PRO A 86 22.57 2.84 -3.12
CA PRO A 86 23.74 3.42 -3.83
C PRO A 86 23.47 3.94 -5.25
N TRP A 87 22.19 4.09 -5.64
CA TRP A 87 21.75 4.47 -6.97
C TRP A 87 21.09 5.87 -7.03
N THR A 88 21.11 6.63 -5.93
CA THR A 88 20.83 8.09 -5.91
C THR A 88 22.11 8.91 -6.01
#